data_AF-X1LWI0-F1
#
_entry.id   AF-X1LWI0-F1
#
_cell.length_a   1.000
_cell.length_b   1.000
_cell.length_c   1.000
_cell.angle_alpha   90.00
_cell.angle_beta   90.00
_cell.angle_gamma   90.00
#
_symmetry.space_group_name_H-M   'P 1'
#
loop_
_entity.id
_entity.type
_entity.pdbx_description
1 polymer ?
#
loop_
_entity_poly.entity_id
_entity_poly.type
_entity_poly.pdbx_seq_one_letter_code
_entity_poly.pdbx_strand_id
1 'polypeptide(L)'
;MDFGVSINFERIALTQEQIEKYQLPSDPAKQSDPNYNKFVDLYGSDMVVELDSLPPDVLRKIIEDCILQNVDEGHLMRILRKEKGEKDRLNK
;
A
#
# COMPACT_ATOMS: atom_id res chain seq x y z
N MET A 1 -4.01 -2.07 28.17
CA MET A 1 -3.28 -3.33 27.88
C MET A 1 -2.13 -2.94 26.99
N ASP A 2 -0.91 -3.14 27.45
CA ASP A 2 0.31 -2.86 26.71
C ASP A 2 0.96 -4.23 26.47
N PHE A 3 0.99 -4.69 25.22
CA PHE A 3 1.40 -6.06 24.88
C PHE A 3 2.93 -6.25 24.84
N GLY A 4 3.71 -5.22 25.20
CA GLY A 4 5.17 -5.25 25.17
C GLY A 4 5.74 -5.31 23.75
N VAL A 5 4.94 -4.98 22.73
CA VAL A 5 5.32 -4.99 21.32
C VAL A 5 5.19 -3.58 20.76
N SER A 6 6.22 -3.12 20.07
CA SER A 6 6.16 -1.86 19.33
C SER A 6 5.54 -2.09 17.95
N ILE A 7 4.59 -1.24 17.58
CA ILE A 7 3.94 -1.25 16.27
C ILE A 7 4.38 0.02 15.53
N ASN A 8 4.87 -0.14 14.31
CA ASN A 8 5.20 0.97 13.42
C ASN A 8 4.15 1.09 12.32
N PHE A 9 3.76 2.32 11.97
CA PHE A 9 2.85 2.61 10.86
C PHE A 9 3.59 3.42 9.80
N GLU A 10 3.53 2.95 8.56
CA GLU A 10 4.19 3.58 7.43
C GLU A 10 3.20 3.78 6.27
N ARG A 11 3.24 4.96 5.65
CA ARG A 11 2.51 5.22 4.41
C ARG A 11 3.36 4.76 3.23
N ILE A 12 2.98 3.63 2.64
CA ILE A 12 3.70 3.02 1.51
C ILE A 12 3.21 3.46 0.11
N ALA A 13 1.97 3.93 0.05
CA ALA A 13 1.30 4.29 -1.19
C ALA A 13 0.74 5.71 -1.14
N LEU A 14 0.51 6.28 -2.31
CA LEU A 14 0.07 7.65 -2.53
C LEU A 14 1.02 8.68 -1.88
N THR A 15 2.33 8.48 -2.06
CA THR A 15 3.34 9.44 -1.64
C THR A 15 3.46 10.57 -2.66
N GLN A 16 4.01 11.72 -2.26
CA GLN A 16 4.26 12.85 -3.17
C GLN A 16 5.12 12.43 -4.38
N GLU A 17 6.17 11.64 -4.14
CA GLU A 17 7.01 11.09 -5.20
C GLU A 17 6.23 10.20 -6.17
N GLN A 18 5.30 9.39 -5.67
CA GLN A 18 4.44 8.55 -6.52
C GLN A 18 3.46 9.39 -7.34
N ILE A 19 2.87 10.43 -6.74
CA ILE A 19 1.97 11.38 -7.43
C ILE A 19 2.70 12.00 -8.63
N GLU A 20 3.92 12.50 -8.41
CA GLU A 20 4.75 13.11 -9.46
C GLU A 20 5.20 12.09 -10.51
N LYS A 21 5.70 10.92 -10.07
CA LYS A 21 6.23 9.86 -10.94
C LYS A 21 5.18 9.30 -11.89
N TYR A 22 3.96 9.06 -11.40
CA TYR A 22 2.88 8.46 -12.18
C TYR A 22 1.94 9.51 -12.79
N GLN A 23 2.21 10.80 -12.58
CA GLN A 23 1.39 11.91 -13.07
C GLN A 23 -0.10 11.70 -12.73
N LEU A 24 -0.36 11.38 -11.46
CA LEU A 24 -1.69 10.98 -11.03
C LEU A 24 -2.68 12.15 -11.21
N PRO A 25 -3.90 11.88 -11.73
CA PRO A 25 -4.92 12.91 -11.81
C PRO A 25 -5.31 13.39 -10.41
N SER A 26 -5.62 14.68 -10.32
CA SER A 26 -6.14 15.31 -9.12
C SER A 26 -7.53 15.88 -9.37
N ASP A 27 -8.41 15.78 -8.40
CA ASP A 27 -9.76 16.34 -8.44
C ASP A 27 -9.99 17.32 -7.28
N PRO A 28 -10.93 18.26 -7.40
CA PRO A 28 -11.32 19.12 -6.29
C PRO A 28 -11.90 18.31 -5.13
N ALA A 29 -11.43 18.59 -3.91
CA ALA A 29 -11.90 17.94 -2.70
C ALA A 29 -13.36 18.30 -2.41
N LYS A 30 -14.07 17.33 -1.82
CA LYS A 30 -15.45 17.56 -1.39
C LYS A 30 -15.49 18.51 -0.20
N GLN A 31 -16.08 19.68 -0.38
CA GLN A 31 -16.22 20.68 0.70
C GLN A 31 -17.02 20.18 1.92
N SER A 32 -17.90 19.19 1.73
CA SER A 32 -18.63 18.58 2.84
C SER A 32 -17.82 17.54 3.63
N ASP A 33 -16.58 17.24 3.23
CA ASP A 33 -15.72 16.35 3.98
C ASP A 33 -15.32 17.01 5.30
N PRO A 34 -15.47 16.34 6.46
CA PRO A 34 -15.10 16.92 7.75
C PRO A 34 -13.61 17.32 7.84
N ASN A 35 -12.75 16.78 6.98
CA ASN A 35 -11.33 17.08 6.92
C ASN A 35 -10.97 18.14 5.86
N TYR A 36 -11.92 18.67 5.09
CA TYR A 36 -11.65 19.59 3.97
C TYR A 36 -10.77 20.77 4.39
N ASN A 37 -11.19 21.54 5.40
CA ASN A 37 -10.45 22.72 5.86
C ASN A 37 -9.03 22.35 6.32
N LYS A 38 -8.89 21.25 7.07
CA LYS A 38 -7.59 20.76 7.53
C LYS A 38 -6.68 20.36 6.38
N PHE A 39 -7.23 19.77 5.32
CA PHE A 39 -6.47 19.41 4.13
C PHE A 39 -5.97 20.66 3.40
N VAL A 40 -6.86 21.63 3.15
CA VAL A 40 -6.49 22.89 2.47
C VAL A 40 -5.45 23.66 3.29
N ASP A 41 -5.60 23.72 4.61
CA ASP A 41 -4.61 24.37 5.49
C ASP A 41 -3.24 23.67 5.46
N LEU A 42 -3.22 22.34 5.33
CA LEU A 42 -1.99 21.55 5.33
C LEU A 42 -1.25 21.58 3.99
N TYR A 43 -1.99 21.58 2.87
CA TYR A 43 -1.42 21.44 1.52
C TYR A 43 -1.53 22.72 0.66
N GLY A 44 -2.25 23.74 1.13
CA GLY A 44 -2.43 25.02 0.42
C GLY A 44 -3.28 24.93 -0.86
N SER A 45 -3.97 23.81 -1.05
CA SER A 45 -4.77 23.49 -2.24
C SER A 45 -5.94 22.60 -1.85
N ASP A 46 -7.06 22.72 -2.56
CA ASP A 46 -8.18 21.78 -2.46
C ASP A 46 -8.11 20.67 -3.51
N MET A 47 -7.06 20.61 -4.32
CA MET A 47 -6.83 19.51 -5.26
C MET A 47 -6.31 18.28 -4.52
N VAL A 48 -7.08 17.19 -4.53
CA VAL A 48 -6.75 15.90 -3.92
C VAL A 48 -6.41 14.88 -5.01
N VAL A 49 -5.50 13.97 -4.70
CA VAL A 49 -5.26 12.77 -5.50
C VAL A 49 -5.85 11.59 -4.74
N GLU A 50 -6.61 10.75 -5.41
CA GLU A 50 -7.23 9.56 -4.83
C GLU A 50 -6.33 8.33 -5.00
N LEU A 51 -6.43 7.38 -4.07
CA LEU A 51 -5.59 6.17 -4.13
C LEU A 51 -5.88 5.33 -5.38
N ASP A 52 -7.13 5.30 -5.82
CA ASP A 52 -7.58 4.58 -7.02
C ASP A 52 -7.10 5.21 -8.34
N SER A 53 -6.50 6.40 -8.26
CA SER A 53 -5.83 7.04 -9.39
C SER A 53 -4.51 6.33 -9.73
N LEU A 54 -3.91 5.58 -8.80
CA LEU A 54 -2.75 4.74 -9.08
C LEU A 54 -3.11 3.60 -10.05
N PRO A 55 -2.26 3.29 -11.04
CA PRO A 55 -2.43 2.09 -11.84
C PRO A 55 -2.53 0.83 -10.93
N PRO A 56 -3.52 -0.06 -11.14
CA PRO A 56 -3.77 -1.19 -10.24
C PRO A 56 -2.59 -2.15 -10.10
N ASP A 57 -1.80 -2.33 -11.15
CA ASP A 57 -0.58 -3.14 -11.16
C ASP A 57 0.54 -2.50 -10.35
N VAL A 58 0.67 -1.17 -10.41
CA VAL A 58 1.61 -0.39 -9.58
C VAL A 58 1.25 -0.52 -8.10
N LEU A 59 -0.02 -0.29 -7.75
CA LEU A 59 -0.47 -0.41 -6.35
C LEU A 59 -0.26 -1.84 -5.83
N ARG A 60 -0.56 -2.86 -6.64
CA ARG A 60 -0.29 -4.26 -6.30
C ARG A 60 1.19 -4.48 -6.01
N LYS A 61 2.08 -3.95 -6.85
CA LYS A 61 3.52 -4.12 -6.68
C LYS A 61 4.05 -3.45 -5.41
N ILE A 62 3.60 -2.23 -5.11
CA ILE A 62 3.95 -1.51 -3.87
C ILE A 62 3.56 -2.34 -2.64
N ILE A 63 2.34 -2.89 -2.63
CA ILE A 63 1.84 -3.70 -1.52
C ILE A 63 2.63 -5.02 -1.41
N GLU A 64 2.85 -5.71 -2.52
CA GLU A 64 3.60 -6.97 -2.55
C GLU A 64 5.02 -6.78 -2.03
N ASP A 65 5.72 -5.74 -2.49
CA ASP A 65 7.08 -5.44 -2.05
C ASP A 65 7.14 -5.11 -0.55
N CYS A 66 6.20 -4.32 -0.05
CA CYS A 66 6.11 -4.02 1.39
C CYS A 66 5.87 -5.28 2.22
N ILE A 67 5.00 -6.19 1.76
CA ILE A 67 4.74 -7.45 2.47
C ILE A 67 6.01 -8.30 2.48
N LEU A 68 6.64 -8.48 1.32
CA LEU A 68 7.84 -9.32 1.20
C LEU A 68 9.01 -8.81 2.03
N GLN A 69 9.19 -7.49 2.14
CA GLN A 69 10.21 -6.86 3.00
C GLN A 69 10.02 -7.16 4.49
N ASN A 70 8.78 -7.43 4.91
CA ASN A 70 8.42 -7.70 6.30
C ASN A 70 8.24 -9.20 6.60
N VAL A 71 8.53 -10.07 5.63
CA VAL A 71 8.41 -11.52 5.77
C VAL A 71 9.81 -12.16 5.80
N ASP A 72 10.01 -13.15 6.67
CA ASP A 72 11.22 -13.97 6.64
C ASP A 72 11.24 -14.80 5.35
N GLU A 73 12.14 -14.43 4.44
CA GLU A 73 12.29 -15.06 3.13
C GLU A 73 12.59 -16.57 3.23
N GLY A 74 13.41 -16.97 4.20
CA GLY A 74 13.76 -18.38 4.42
C GLY A 74 12.54 -19.22 4.81
N HIS A 75 11.69 -18.69 5.68
CA HIS A 75 10.41 -19.29 6.07
C HIS A 75 9.42 -19.33 4.91
N LEU A 76 9.29 -18.23 4.18
CA LEU A 76 8.42 -18.17 2.99
C LEU A 76 8.82 -19.23 1.95
N MET A 77 10.10 -19.30 1.61
CA MET A 77 10.64 -20.28 0.65
C MET A 77 10.41 -21.72 1.11
N ARG A 78 10.49 -21.99 2.42
CA ARG A 78 10.19 -23.32 2.98
C ARG A 78 8.73 -23.70 2.80
N ILE A 79 7.81 -22.77 3.05
CA ILE A 79 6.37 -22.98 2.88
C ILE A 79 6.04 -23.23 1.40
N LEU A 80 6.53 -22.38 0.50
CA LEU A 80 6.29 -22.49 -0.94
C LEU A 80 6.79 -23.83 -1.53
N ARG A 81 7.95 -24.32 -1.09
CA ARG A 81 8.47 -25.64 -1.49
C ARG A 81 7.55 -26.78 -1.07
N LYS A 82 6.99 -26.70 0.15
CA LYS A 82 6.06 -27.70 0.67
C LYS A 82 4.76 -27.71 -0.14
N GLU A 83 4.16 -26.55 -0.36
CA GLU A 83 2.93 -26.41 -1.15
C GLU A 83 3.08 -26.93 -2.58
N LYS A 84 4.22 -26.66 -3.23
CA LYS A 84 4.52 -27.19 -4.56
C LYS A 84 4.54 -28.72 -4.57
N GLY A 85 5.24 -29.34 -3.61
CA GLY A 85 5.30 -30.80 -3.50
C GLY A 85 3.94 -31.45 -3.22
N GLU A 86 3.07 -30.77 -2.48
CA GLU A 86 1.69 -31.21 -2.23
C GLU A 86 0.82 -31.13 -3.50
N LYS A 87 0.91 -30.02 -4.25
CA LYS A 87 0.21 -29.87 -5.54
C LYS A 87 0.65 -30.93 -6.56
N ASP A 88 1.96 -31.20 -6.66
CA ASP A 88 2.51 -32.20 -7.58
C ASP A 88 2.05 -33.63 -7.23
N ARG A 89 1.76 -33.90 -5.94
CA ARG A 89 1.19 -35.18 -5.49
C ARG A 89 -0.31 -35.32 -5.79
N LEU A 90 -1.06 -34.23 -5.76
CA LEU A 90 -2.51 -34.22 -6.03
C LEU A 90 -2.83 -34.28 -7.53
N ASN A 91 -1.92 -33.79 -8.38
CA ASN A 91 -2.08 -33.77 -9.83
C ASN A 91 -1.54 -35.05 -10.51
N LYS A 92 -1.31 -36.12 -9.75
CA LYS A 92 -0.74 -37.39 -10.22
C LYS A 92 -1.66 -38.54 -9.87
#